data_AF-A0A9D7D7Y5-F1
#
_entry.id   AF-A0A9D7D7Y5-F1
#
_cell.length_a   1.000
_cell.length_b   1.000
_cell.length_c   1.000
_cell.angle_alpha   90.00
_cell.angle_beta   90.00
_cell.angle_gamma   90.00
#
_symmetry.space_group_name_H-M   'P 1'
#
loop_
_entity.id
_entity.type
_entity.pdbx_description
1 polymer ?
#
loop_
_entity_poly.entity_id
_entity_poly.type
_entity_poly.pdbx_seq_one_letter_code
_entity_poly.pdbx_strand_id
1 'polypeptide(L)'
;MLGDLDGTARIPDEQFLIAAYQATQIYPRPLTRGAYDEIQSVGALDALGNVSRRDNIANYYVAVETSEATFRNVPAYREIVRRSIPYRVQARIREACAEVMTTTTTGLARLTLPGDCTLGIDRTELARAAARVRATPGLELDVTRLLADVDQKLIQTERSQERAALLSGELLDR
;
A
#
# COMPACT_ATOMS: atom_id res chain seq x y z
N MET A 1 14.55 9.72 -1.26
CA MET A 1 13.90 10.03 -2.55
C MET A 1 13.30 11.43 -2.54
N LEU A 2 12.39 11.79 -1.62
CA LEU A 2 11.94 13.19 -1.48
C LEU A 2 13.12 14.17 -1.29
N GLY A 3 14.02 13.85 -0.36
CA GLY A 3 15.24 14.65 -0.16
C GLY A 3 16.13 14.80 -1.40
N ASP A 4 16.06 13.86 -2.34
CA ASP A 4 16.82 13.95 -3.61
C ASP A 4 16.13 14.85 -4.64
N LEU A 5 14.81 14.98 -4.56
CA LEU A 5 14.01 15.86 -5.42
C LEU A 5 13.98 17.31 -4.92
N ASP A 6 13.93 17.52 -3.60
CA ASP A 6 13.95 18.85 -2.98
C ASP A 6 15.37 19.43 -2.80
N GLY A 7 16.40 18.63 -3.11
CA GLY A 7 17.81 19.03 -3.06
C GLY A 7 18.46 18.97 -1.67
N THR A 8 17.75 18.51 -0.63
CA THR A 8 18.30 18.36 0.72
C THR A 8 19.24 17.15 0.88
N ALA A 9 19.19 16.21 -0.07
CA ALA A 9 20.06 15.04 -0.16
C ALA A 9 20.42 14.74 -1.61
N ARG A 10 21.45 13.92 -1.83
CA ARG A 10 21.74 13.34 -3.14
C ARG A 10 21.98 11.85 -2.98
N ILE A 11 21.18 11.04 -3.65
CA ILE A 11 21.36 9.58 -3.65
C ILE A 11 21.87 9.10 -5.02
N PRO A 12 22.61 7.97 -5.06
CA PRO A 12 23.10 7.40 -6.32
C PRO A 12 21.96 7.15 -7.32
N ASP A 13 22.23 7.32 -8.61
CA ASP A 13 21.21 7.24 -9.67
C ASP A 13 20.49 5.88 -9.71
N GLU A 14 21.23 4.79 -9.49
CA GLU A 14 20.66 3.45 -9.40
C GLU A 14 19.69 3.32 -8.23
N GLN A 15 20.10 3.78 -7.03
CA GLN A 15 19.28 3.75 -5.83
C GLN A 15 18.05 4.67 -5.95
N PHE A 16 18.20 5.81 -6.61
CA PHE A 16 17.09 6.69 -6.93
C PHE A 16 16.05 6.00 -7.80
N LEU A 17 16.48 5.34 -8.88
CA LEU A 17 15.58 4.64 -9.80
C LEU A 17 14.88 3.45 -9.14
N ILE A 18 15.60 2.67 -8.34
CA ILE A 18 15.04 1.55 -7.57
C ILE A 18 13.98 2.07 -6.59
N ALA A 19 14.32 3.05 -5.76
CA ALA A 19 13.40 3.61 -4.76
C ALA A 19 12.16 4.24 -5.42
N ALA A 20 12.36 5.01 -6.50
CA ALA A 20 11.24 5.61 -7.23
C ALA A 20 10.31 4.53 -7.81
N TYR A 21 10.86 3.47 -8.40
CA TYR A 21 10.07 2.38 -8.95
C TYR A 21 9.35 1.56 -7.88
N GLN A 22 10.04 1.20 -6.79
CA GLN A 22 9.47 0.41 -5.70
C GLN A 22 8.35 1.17 -4.98
N ALA A 23 8.47 2.49 -4.82
CA ALA A 23 7.38 3.33 -4.30
C ALA A 23 6.13 3.34 -5.18
N THR A 24 6.22 2.90 -6.45
CA THR A 24 5.04 2.70 -7.30
C THR A 24 4.30 1.40 -7.00
N GLN A 25 4.87 0.48 -6.23
CA GLN A 25 4.25 -0.81 -5.93
C GLN A 25 3.12 -0.61 -4.94
N ILE A 26 1.92 -1.00 -5.35
CA ILE A 26 0.69 -0.85 -4.60
C ILE A 26 -0.01 -2.19 -4.66
N TYR A 27 -0.32 -2.74 -3.49
CA TYR A 27 -1.07 -3.97 -3.36
C TYR A 27 -2.30 -3.71 -2.52
N PRO A 28 -3.48 -3.56 -3.15
CA PRO A 28 -4.73 -3.51 -2.43
C PRO A 28 -4.89 -4.74 -1.54
N ARG A 29 -5.28 -4.50 -0.29
CA ARG A 29 -5.66 -5.53 0.67
C ARG A 29 -7.15 -5.35 0.95
N PRO A 30 -8.04 -6.00 0.19
CA PRO A 30 -9.47 -5.86 0.42
C PRO A 30 -9.81 -6.41 1.81
N LEU A 31 -10.67 -5.69 2.52
CA LEU A 31 -11.20 -6.11 3.81
C LEU A 31 -12.33 -7.13 3.56
N THR A 32 -12.39 -8.20 4.36
CA THR A 32 -13.33 -9.31 4.14
C THR A 32 -14.58 -9.17 5.03
N ARG A 33 -15.77 -9.14 4.42
CA ARG A 33 -17.08 -9.10 5.11
C ARG A 33 -18.06 -10.20 4.69
N GLY A 34 -17.63 -11.14 3.85
CA GLY A 34 -18.51 -12.12 3.21
C GLY A 34 -19.35 -12.97 4.18
N ALA A 35 -18.77 -13.43 5.29
CA ALA A 35 -19.52 -14.20 6.29
C ALA A 35 -20.63 -13.39 6.96
N TYR A 36 -20.40 -12.09 7.21
CA TYR A 36 -21.42 -11.22 7.78
C TYR A 36 -22.54 -10.94 6.77
N ASP A 37 -22.18 -10.69 5.52
CA ASP A 37 -23.15 -10.46 4.45
C ASP A 37 -24.01 -11.70 4.20
N GLU A 38 -23.44 -12.91 4.29
CA GLU A 38 -24.17 -14.17 4.19
C GLU A 38 -25.23 -14.29 5.30
N ILE A 39 -24.84 -14.09 6.56
CA ILE A 39 -25.76 -14.13 7.72
C ILE A 39 -26.89 -13.11 7.56
N GLN A 40 -26.55 -11.89 7.12
CA GLN A 40 -27.53 -10.85 6.85
C GLN A 40 -28.50 -11.25 5.72
N SER A 41 -28.00 -11.85 4.64
CA SER A 41 -28.79 -12.21 3.45
C SER A 41 -29.86 -13.27 3.73
N VAL A 42 -29.60 -14.19 4.65
CA VAL A 42 -30.56 -15.24 5.05
C VAL A 42 -31.45 -14.80 6.23
N GLY A 43 -31.32 -13.56 6.69
CA GLY A 43 -32.10 -13.04 7.83
C GLY A 43 -31.70 -13.64 9.18
N ALA A 44 -30.53 -14.26 9.30
CA ALA A 44 -30.09 -14.98 10.51
C ALA A 44 -29.35 -14.07 11.51
N LEU A 45 -29.62 -12.76 11.51
CA LEU A 45 -28.93 -11.82 12.41
C LEU A 45 -29.15 -12.14 13.89
N ASP A 46 -30.28 -12.76 14.26
CA ASP A 46 -30.53 -13.23 15.63
C ASP A 46 -29.46 -14.23 16.13
N ALA A 47 -28.79 -14.95 15.23
CA ALA A 47 -27.67 -15.84 15.57
C ALA A 47 -26.43 -15.08 16.06
N LEU A 48 -26.33 -13.77 15.80
CA LEU A 48 -25.25 -12.91 16.25
C LEU A 48 -25.45 -12.38 17.68
N GLY A 49 -26.58 -12.70 18.33
CA GLY A 49 -26.85 -12.37 19.73
C GLY A 49 -27.88 -11.25 19.92
N ASN A 50 -27.80 -10.55 21.06
CA ASN A 50 -28.75 -9.51 21.43
C ASN A 50 -28.64 -8.28 20.51
N VAL A 51 -29.61 -7.36 20.61
CA VAL A 51 -29.67 -6.13 19.79
C VAL A 51 -28.36 -5.33 19.88
N SER A 52 -27.86 -5.07 21.09
CA SER A 52 -26.63 -4.30 21.27
C SER A 52 -25.42 -4.91 20.58
N ARG A 53 -25.28 -6.24 20.62
CA ARG A 53 -24.17 -6.94 19.94
C ARG A 53 -24.30 -6.84 18.42
N ARG A 54 -25.52 -6.97 17.90
CA ARG A 54 -25.79 -6.81 16.46
C ARG A 54 -25.45 -5.41 15.97
N ASP A 55 -25.80 -4.39 16.75
CA ASP A 55 -25.47 -3.00 16.44
C ASP A 55 -23.94 -2.78 16.42
N ASN A 56 -23.21 -3.35 17.39
CA ASN A 56 -21.74 -3.24 17.42
C ASN A 56 -21.08 -3.92 16.21
N ILE A 57 -21.53 -5.13 15.84
CA ILE A 57 -21.04 -5.83 14.64
C ILE A 57 -21.35 -5.02 13.37
N ALA A 58 -22.57 -4.49 13.25
CA ALA A 58 -22.96 -3.66 12.11
C ALA A 58 -22.08 -2.41 12.01
N ASN A 59 -21.86 -1.72 13.12
CA ASN A 59 -20.99 -0.54 13.19
C ASN A 59 -19.54 -0.84 12.83
N TYR A 60 -19.02 -2.01 13.22
CA TYR A 60 -17.70 -2.47 12.79
C TYR A 60 -17.60 -2.55 11.26
N TYR A 61 -18.58 -3.18 10.61
CA TYR A 61 -18.56 -3.34 9.15
C TYR A 61 -18.81 -2.02 8.39
N VAL A 62 -19.61 -1.10 8.94
CA VAL A 62 -19.73 0.28 8.41
C VAL A 62 -18.38 1.01 8.46
N ALA A 63 -17.63 0.85 9.57
CA ALA A 63 -16.32 1.48 9.70
C ALA A 63 -15.28 0.86 8.74
N VAL A 64 -15.34 -0.47 8.53
CA VAL A 64 -14.53 -1.19 7.53
C VAL A 64 -14.75 -0.64 6.12
N GLU A 65 -16.02 -0.48 5.73
CA GLU A 65 -16.39 0.06 4.41
C GLU A 65 -15.90 1.52 4.23
N THR A 66 -16.02 2.33 5.29
CA THR A 66 -15.52 3.71 5.27
C THR A 66 -14.00 3.79 5.07
N SER A 67 -13.24 2.90 5.74
CA SER A 67 -11.78 2.85 5.58
C SER A 67 -11.36 2.32 4.21
N GLU A 68 -12.19 1.52 3.55
CA GLU A 68 -11.88 0.93 2.24
C GLU A 68 -11.63 1.99 1.15
N ALA A 69 -12.37 3.10 1.16
CA ALA A 69 -12.16 4.21 0.23
C ALA A 69 -10.72 4.77 0.31
N THR A 70 -10.16 4.84 1.53
CA THR A 70 -8.77 5.27 1.74
C THR A 70 -7.79 4.24 1.18
N PHE A 71 -8.02 2.95 1.44
CA PHE A 71 -7.13 1.89 0.98
C PHE A 71 -7.15 1.72 -0.55
N ARG A 72 -8.29 1.99 -1.19
CA ARG A 72 -8.44 1.95 -2.65
C ARG A 72 -7.84 3.14 -3.36
N ASN A 73 -7.54 4.24 -2.66
CA ASN A 73 -6.94 5.41 -3.30
C ASN A 73 -5.54 5.09 -3.85
N VAL A 74 -5.29 5.48 -5.10
CA VAL A 74 -3.99 5.36 -5.78
C VAL A 74 -3.58 6.74 -6.27
N PRO A 75 -2.59 7.40 -5.64
CA PRO A 75 -2.09 8.69 -6.10
C PRO A 75 -1.46 8.63 -7.50
N ALA A 76 -1.46 9.77 -8.21
CA ALA A 76 -0.96 9.89 -9.57
C ALA A 76 0.54 9.52 -9.72
N TYR A 77 1.31 9.59 -8.63
CA TYR A 77 2.73 9.23 -8.57
C TYR A 77 3.07 7.94 -9.31
N ARG A 78 2.27 6.88 -9.14
CA ARG A 78 2.53 5.57 -9.76
C ARG A 78 2.62 5.68 -11.28
N GLU A 79 1.63 6.30 -11.90
CA GLU A 79 1.58 6.45 -13.36
C GLU A 79 2.68 7.40 -13.86
N ILE A 80 2.90 8.50 -13.13
CA ILE A 80 3.90 9.52 -13.48
C ILE A 80 5.31 8.95 -13.45
N VAL A 81 5.67 8.16 -12.45
CA VAL A 81 6.99 7.53 -12.39
C VAL A 81 7.14 6.42 -13.43
N ARG A 82 6.12 5.56 -13.60
CA ARG A 82 6.17 4.46 -14.58
C ARG A 82 6.21 4.92 -16.03
N ARG A 83 5.71 6.12 -16.36
CA ARG A 83 5.92 6.71 -17.70
C ARG A 83 7.27 7.42 -17.85
N SER A 84 7.88 7.86 -16.74
CA SER A 84 9.16 8.59 -16.75
C SER A 84 10.37 7.66 -16.78
N ILE A 85 10.33 6.50 -16.12
CA ILE A 85 11.43 5.53 -16.13
C ILE A 85 11.44 4.78 -17.48
N PRO A 86 12.58 4.71 -18.21
CA PRO A 86 12.69 3.89 -19.42
C PRO A 86 12.30 2.43 -19.18
N TYR A 87 11.57 1.82 -20.12
CA TYR A 87 11.06 0.45 -19.97
C TYR A 87 12.14 -0.57 -19.60
N ARG A 88 13.32 -0.50 -20.24
CA ARG A 88 14.45 -1.40 -19.94
C ARG A 88 14.88 -1.32 -18.49
N VAL A 89 14.93 -0.11 -17.91
CA VAL A 89 15.27 0.08 -16.50
C VAL A 89 14.20 -0.55 -15.60
N GLN A 90 12.91 -0.34 -15.91
CA GLN A 90 11.82 -0.99 -15.15
C GLN A 90 11.88 -2.52 -15.24
N ALA A 91 12.17 -3.08 -16.41
CA ALA A 91 12.35 -4.51 -16.61
C ALA A 91 13.49 -5.05 -15.74
N ARG A 92 14.65 -4.38 -15.72
CA ARG A 92 15.78 -4.77 -14.87
C ARG A 92 15.46 -4.65 -13.38
N ILE A 93 14.73 -3.61 -12.95
CA ILE A 93 14.30 -3.51 -11.54
C ILE A 93 13.36 -4.66 -11.17
N ARG A 94 12.41 -5.03 -12.04
CA ARG A 94 11.53 -6.19 -11.80
C ARG A 94 12.27 -7.52 -11.76
N GLU A 95 13.39 -7.64 -12.47
CA GLU A 95 14.17 -8.87 -12.52
C GLU A 95 15.13 -8.98 -11.32
N ALA A 96 15.81 -7.89 -10.97
CA ALA A 96 16.86 -7.89 -9.96
C ALA A 96 16.39 -7.48 -8.55
N CYS A 97 15.30 -6.71 -8.47
CA CYS A 97 14.81 -6.07 -7.24
C CYS A 97 13.32 -6.36 -6.98
N ALA A 98 12.82 -7.49 -7.46
CA ALA A 98 11.44 -7.90 -7.29
C ALA A 98 11.05 -7.97 -5.82
N GLU A 99 9.82 -7.57 -5.49
CA GLU A 99 9.25 -7.90 -4.19
C GLU A 99 9.11 -9.42 -4.04
N VAL A 100 9.47 -9.92 -2.86
CA VAL A 100 9.27 -11.31 -2.49
C VAL A 100 7.88 -11.44 -1.88
N MET A 101 7.03 -12.24 -2.52
CA MET A 101 5.72 -12.59 -1.98
C MET A 101 5.81 -13.90 -1.22
N THR A 102 5.46 -13.87 0.05
CA THR A 102 5.26 -15.05 0.91
C THR A 102 3.82 -15.10 1.36
N THR A 103 3.35 -16.26 1.82
CA THR A 103 2.00 -16.42 2.34
C THR A 103 2.04 -16.66 3.84
N THR A 104 1.20 -15.96 4.59
CA THR A 104 1.02 -16.18 6.03
C THR A 104 0.26 -17.48 6.29
N THR A 105 0.24 -17.93 7.54
CA THR A 105 -0.57 -19.09 7.97
C THR A 105 -2.07 -18.91 7.71
N THR A 106 -2.54 -17.67 7.64
CA THR A 106 -3.94 -17.32 7.32
C THR A 106 -4.23 -17.26 5.81
N GLY A 107 -3.25 -17.57 4.95
CA GLY A 107 -3.42 -17.49 3.49
C GLY A 107 -3.23 -16.09 2.90
N LEU A 108 -2.89 -15.08 3.72
CA LEU A 108 -2.68 -13.71 3.25
C LEU A 108 -1.28 -13.53 2.67
N ALA A 109 -1.18 -12.78 1.56
CA ALA A 109 0.11 -12.42 0.99
C ALA A 109 0.86 -11.42 1.89
N ARG A 110 2.12 -11.71 2.18
CA ARG A 110 3.11 -10.79 2.75
C ARG A 110 4.13 -10.44 1.67
N LEU A 111 4.39 -9.16 1.50
CA LEU A 111 5.35 -8.65 0.53
C LEU A 111 6.53 -8.04 1.28
N THR A 112 7.74 -8.37 0.83
CA THR A 112 8.97 -7.81 1.36
C THR A 112 9.87 -7.37 0.22
N LEU A 113 10.46 -6.19 0.34
CA LEU A 113 11.51 -5.75 -0.57
C LEU A 113 12.82 -6.47 -0.22
N PRO A 114 13.65 -6.84 -1.21
CA PRO A 114 14.99 -7.31 -0.96
C PRO A 114 15.82 -6.20 -0.30
N GLY A 115 16.72 -6.56 0.61
CA GLY A 115 17.55 -5.60 1.34
C GLY A 115 18.53 -4.86 0.43
N ASP A 116 19.11 -5.58 -0.53
CA ASP A 116 20.01 -5.05 -1.54
C ASP A 116 19.76 -5.71 -2.91
N CYS A 117 19.99 -4.94 -3.98
CA CYS A 117 19.98 -5.42 -5.35
C CYS A 117 20.79 -4.47 -6.24
N THR A 118 21.26 -4.98 -7.38
CA THR A 118 21.96 -4.18 -8.41
C THR A 118 21.34 -4.48 -9.77
N LEU A 119 21.20 -3.46 -10.61
CA LEU A 119 20.52 -3.57 -11.90
C LEU A 119 21.44 -4.10 -13.00
N GLY A 120 22.76 -3.93 -12.84
CA GLY A 120 23.77 -4.29 -13.84
C GLY A 120 23.65 -3.46 -15.11
N ILE A 121 23.16 -2.23 -15.01
CA ILE A 121 23.02 -1.29 -16.12
C ILE A 121 24.24 -0.36 -16.16
N ASP A 122 24.66 0.05 -17.36
CA ASP A 122 25.74 1.01 -17.52
C ASP A 122 25.45 2.33 -16.79
N ARG A 123 26.50 2.91 -16.18
CA ARG A 123 26.38 4.15 -15.39
C ARG A 123 25.84 5.32 -16.19
N THR A 124 26.19 5.46 -17.47
CA THR A 124 25.69 6.56 -18.31
C THR A 124 24.21 6.40 -18.64
N GLU A 125 23.73 5.16 -18.74
CA GLU A 125 22.32 4.85 -18.95
C GLU A 125 21.51 5.11 -17.68
N LEU A 126 22.03 4.71 -16.52
CA LEU A 126 21.43 5.04 -15.21
C LEU A 126 21.33 6.55 -14.98
N ALA A 127 22.41 7.29 -15.25
CA ALA A 127 22.43 8.75 -15.09
C ALA A 127 21.39 9.44 -15.98
N ARG A 128 21.28 9.03 -17.25
CA ARG A 128 20.26 9.55 -18.18
C ARG A 128 18.84 9.24 -17.73
N ALA A 129 18.58 8.00 -17.28
CA ALA A 129 17.28 7.59 -16.77
C ALA A 129 16.90 8.37 -15.50
N ALA A 130 17.83 8.50 -14.55
CA ALA A 130 17.60 9.22 -13.30
C ALA A 130 17.41 10.72 -13.54
N ALA A 131 18.19 11.34 -14.43
CA ALA A 131 18.01 12.74 -14.83
C ALA A 131 16.62 12.97 -15.45
N ARG A 132 16.16 12.08 -16.32
CA ARG A 132 14.79 12.14 -16.90
C ARG A 132 13.71 12.11 -15.82
N VAL A 133 13.84 11.22 -14.83
CA VAL A 133 12.84 11.11 -13.76
C VAL A 133 12.87 12.35 -12.87
N ARG A 134 14.05 12.83 -12.45
CA ARG A 134 14.18 14.08 -11.67
C ARG A 134 13.63 15.30 -12.39
N ALA A 135 13.81 15.36 -13.72
CA ALA A 135 13.27 16.43 -14.55
C ALA A 135 11.75 16.31 -14.81
N THR A 136 11.06 15.32 -14.23
CA THR A 136 9.61 15.17 -14.39
C THR A 136 8.90 16.31 -13.65
N PRO A 137 8.14 17.18 -14.35
CA PRO A 137 7.47 18.32 -13.73
C PRO A 137 6.51 17.87 -12.63
N GLY A 138 6.57 18.52 -11.47
CA GLY A 138 5.67 18.27 -10.35
C GLY A 138 5.96 17.00 -9.53
N LEU A 139 7.01 16.23 -9.87
CA LEU A 139 7.27 14.95 -9.21
C LEU A 139 7.44 15.06 -7.69
N GLU A 140 8.05 16.14 -7.19
CA GLU A 140 8.16 16.41 -5.76
C GLU A 140 6.79 16.52 -5.07
N LEU A 141 5.83 17.20 -5.71
CA LEU A 141 4.46 17.33 -5.22
C LEU A 141 3.74 15.97 -5.25
N ASP A 142 3.95 15.18 -6.29
CA ASP A 142 3.38 13.84 -6.40
C ASP A 142 3.91 12.88 -5.32
N VAL A 143 5.21 12.96 -5.01
CA VAL A 143 5.83 12.21 -3.91
C VAL A 143 5.28 12.66 -2.57
N THR A 144 5.14 13.97 -2.37
CA THR A 144 4.57 14.54 -1.15
C THR A 144 3.13 14.05 -0.95
N ARG A 145 2.33 14.05 -2.02
CA ARG A 145 0.96 13.51 -1.98
C ARG A 145 0.92 12.01 -1.73
N LEU A 146 1.88 11.24 -2.26
CA LEU A 146 2.02 9.82 -1.97
C LEU A 146 2.34 9.57 -0.49
N LEU A 147 3.27 10.32 0.09
CA LEU A 147 3.63 10.18 1.51
C LEU A 147 2.43 10.49 2.41
N ALA A 148 1.72 11.59 2.15
CA ALA A 148 0.49 11.92 2.88
C ALA A 148 -0.60 10.84 2.72
N ASP A 149 -0.65 10.16 1.56
CA ASP A 149 -1.55 9.03 1.34
C ASP A 149 -1.20 7.82 2.22
N VAL A 150 0.10 7.51 2.29
CA VAL A 150 0.64 6.41 3.09
C VAL A 150 0.38 6.67 4.57
N ASP A 151 0.65 7.89 5.06
CA ASP A 151 0.37 8.28 6.44
C ASP A 151 -1.11 8.10 6.79
N GLN A 152 -2.01 8.54 5.92
CA GLN A 152 -3.45 8.36 6.13
C GLN A 152 -3.84 6.87 6.14
N LYS A 153 -3.25 6.04 5.27
CA LYS A 153 -3.47 4.59 5.26
C LYS A 153 -2.95 3.91 6.54
N LEU A 154 -1.82 4.35 7.08
CA LEU A 154 -1.28 3.85 8.34
C LEU A 154 -2.23 4.18 9.50
N ILE A 155 -2.68 5.43 9.61
CA ILE A 155 -3.68 5.85 10.62
C ILE A 155 -4.98 5.03 10.52
N GLN A 156 -5.47 4.79 9.30
CA GLN A 156 -6.68 3.97 9.09
C GLN A 156 -6.45 2.50 9.45
N THR A 157 -5.24 1.98 9.26
CA THR A 157 -4.86 0.62 9.64
C THR A 157 -4.87 0.46 11.15
N GLU A 158 -4.24 1.38 11.88
CA GLU A 158 -4.20 1.39 13.35
C GLU A 158 -5.63 1.43 13.92
N ARG A 159 -6.47 2.36 13.44
CA ARG A 159 -7.88 2.44 13.85
C ARG A 159 -8.68 1.17 13.53
N SER A 160 -8.37 0.51 12.41
CA SER A 160 -9.02 -0.74 12.05
C SER A 160 -8.59 -1.90 12.96
N GLN A 161 -7.31 -1.92 13.37
CA GLN A 161 -6.81 -2.89 14.35
C GLN A 161 -7.46 -2.69 15.72
N GLU A 162 -7.57 -1.46 16.19
CA GLU A 162 -8.24 -1.13 17.46
C GLU A 162 -9.70 -1.58 17.46
N ARG A 163 -10.47 -1.25 16.41
CA ARG A 163 -11.86 -1.69 16.28
C ARG A 163 -12.01 -3.21 16.23
N ALA A 164 -11.11 -3.90 15.52
CA ALA A 164 -11.11 -5.35 15.46
C ALA A 164 -10.82 -5.98 16.83
N ALA A 165 -9.88 -5.41 17.59
CA ALA A 165 -9.56 -5.86 18.94
C ALA A 165 -10.73 -5.65 19.90
N LEU A 166 -11.39 -4.49 19.85
CA LEU A 166 -12.58 -4.18 20.65
C LEU A 166 -13.72 -5.18 20.37
N LEU A 167 -14.07 -5.37 19.09
CA LEU A 167 -15.12 -6.32 18.71
C LEU A 167 -14.73 -7.75 19.12
N SER A 168 -13.48 -8.14 18.94
CA SER A 168 -13.01 -9.47 19.37
C SER A 168 -13.16 -9.67 20.88
N GLY A 169 -12.88 -8.65 21.70
CA GLY A 169 -13.09 -8.70 23.14
C GLY A 169 -14.56 -8.94 23.50
N GLU A 170 -15.46 -8.14 22.94
CA GLU A 170 -16.91 -8.28 23.16
C GLU A 170 -17.48 -9.64 22.75
N LEU A 171 -16.88 -10.27 21.73
CA LEU A 171 -17.28 -11.60 21.26
C LEU A 171 -16.71 -12.73 22.13
N LEU A 172 -15.59 -12.50 22.81
CA LEU A 172 -14.89 -13.48 23.66
C LEU A 172 -15.31 -13.43 25.14
N ASP A 173 -15.84 -12.30 25.63
CA ASP A 173 -16.34 -12.13 27.01
C ASP A 173 -17.66 -12.91 27.27
N ARG A 174 -17.65 -14.21 26.94
CA ARG A 174 -18.74 -15.17 27.21
C ARG A 174 -18.75 -15.63 28.66
#